data_AF-A0A1H1HUZ5-F1
#
_entry.id   AF-A0A1H1HUZ5-F1
#
_cell.length_a   1.000
_cell.length_b   1.000
_cell.length_c   1.000
_cell.angle_alpha   90.00
_cell.angle_beta   90.00
_cell.angle_gamma   90.00
#
_symmetry.space_group_name_H-M   'P 1'
#
loop_
_entity.id
_entity.type
_entity.pdbx_description
1 polymer ?
#
loop_
_entity_poly.entity_id
_entity_poly.type
_entity_poly.pdbx_seq_one_letter_code
_entity_poly.pdbx_strand_id
1 'polypeptide(L)'
;MPVIPQPLVPDDDGSADAAVASALAAHSRGEADATAVLTALGTARLLVPVVAILTSAEVGPGGLKQEKESEMALPKLIGQDGREAVLAFTGVEALTRWRADARPIQATGPQVCHAAVQESAAAVVIDVAGPVPFVVEGTPLHALAALHGPPERLAERLAAAGATVARFQPVPAEPAEPAAPSGLRRLWPFRRASR
;
A
#
# COMPACT_ATOMS: atom_id res chain seq x y z
N MET A 1 0.59 -24.99 -11.08
CA MET A 1 1.03 -23.81 -10.32
C MET A 1 0.12 -23.72 -9.10
N PRO A 2 0.64 -23.66 -7.87
CA PRO A 2 -0.22 -23.58 -6.69
C PRO A 2 -0.98 -22.25 -6.72
N VAL A 3 -2.32 -22.32 -6.67
CA VAL A 3 -3.21 -21.15 -6.64
C VAL A 3 -3.42 -20.76 -5.18
N ILE A 4 -3.29 -19.46 -4.86
CA ILE A 4 -3.58 -18.93 -3.53
C ILE A 4 -5.11 -18.86 -3.37
N PRO A 5 -5.72 -19.48 -2.34
CA PRO A 5 -7.15 -19.36 -2.10
C PRO A 5 -7.53 -17.90 -1.77
N GLN A 6 -8.49 -17.33 -2.51
CA GLN A 6 -8.98 -15.94 -2.38
C GLN A 6 -7.88 -14.87 -2.48
N PRO A 7 -7.26 -14.71 -3.66
CA PRO A 7 -6.17 -13.75 -3.82
C PRO A 7 -6.71 -12.30 -3.76
N LEU A 8 -5.91 -11.42 -3.17
CA LEU A 8 -6.16 -9.98 -3.11
C LEU A 8 -6.16 -9.35 -4.51
N VAL A 9 -5.35 -9.93 -5.41
CA VAL A 9 -5.27 -9.57 -6.83
C VAL A 9 -5.85 -10.73 -7.65
N PRO A 10 -6.84 -10.49 -8.53
CA PRO A 10 -7.34 -11.54 -9.42
C PRO A 10 -6.21 -12.16 -10.24
N ASP A 11 -6.23 -13.48 -10.40
CA ASP A 11 -5.23 -14.24 -11.17
C ASP A 11 -3.77 -14.06 -10.73
N ASP A 12 -3.55 -13.72 -9.45
CA ASP A 12 -2.22 -13.63 -8.86
C ASP A 12 -1.47 -14.96 -8.93
N ASP A 13 -0.44 -15.00 -9.76
CA ASP A 13 0.45 -16.14 -9.97
C ASP A 13 1.57 -16.22 -8.92
N GLY A 14 1.60 -15.28 -7.97
CA GLY A 14 2.59 -15.20 -6.91
C GLY A 14 3.92 -14.58 -7.33
N SER A 15 4.05 -14.11 -8.57
CA SER A 15 5.23 -13.35 -9.01
C SER A 15 5.30 -11.98 -8.35
N ALA A 16 6.48 -11.35 -8.40
CA ALA A 16 6.63 -9.98 -7.91
C ALA A 16 5.92 -8.99 -8.82
N ASP A 17 5.29 -7.97 -8.25
CA ASP A 17 4.75 -6.85 -9.00
C ASP A 17 5.86 -6.20 -9.87
N ALA A 18 5.60 -6.05 -11.17
CA ALA A 18 6.62 -5.59 -12.12
C ALA A 18 7.13 -4.17 -11.82
N ALA A 19 6.27 -3.29 -11.31
CA ALA A 19 6.68 -1.94 -10.92
C ALA A 19 7.57 -1.96 -9.69
N VAL A 20 7.25 -2.81 -8.69
CA VAL A 20 8.09 -3.00 -7.51
C VAL A 20 9.44 -3.61 -7.88
N ALA A 21 9.44 -4.69 -8.67
CA ALA A 21 10.66 -5.35 -9.11
C ALA A 21 11.58 -4.40 -9.91
N SER A 22 11.00 -3.61 -10.82
CA SER A 22 11.74 -2.60 -11.58
C SER A 22 12.30 -1.49 -10.68
N ALA A 23 11.50 -0.99 -9.74
CA ALA A 23 11.93 0.06 -8.82
C ALA A 23 13.07 -0.40 -7.90
N LEU A 24 12.96 -1.61 -7.32
CA LEU A 24 14.01 -2.22 -6.49
C LEU A 24 15.30 -2.41 -7.29
N ALA A 25 15.20 -2.94 -8.52
CA ALA A 25 16.36 -3.16 -9.36
C ALA A 25 17.05 -1.83 -9.74
N ALA A 26 16.29 -0.82 -10.15
CA ALA A 26 16.84 0.51 -10.46
C ALA A 26 17.47 1.16 -9.21
N HIS A 27 16.82 1.06 -8.05
CA HIS A 27 17.35 1.57 -6.79
C HIS A 27 18.67 0.89 -6.41
N SER A 28 18.76 -0.43 -6.54
CA SER A 28 19.99 -1.19 -6.25
C SER A 28 21.19 -0.80 -7.13
N ARG A 29 20.92 -0.28 -8.34
CA ARG A 29 21.94 0.24 -9.26
C ARG A 29 22.22 1.73 -9.09
N GLY A 30 21.51 2.42 -8.18
CA GLY A 30 21.61 3.88 -8.00
C GLY A 30 20.93 4.69 -9.11
N GLU A 31 20.08 4.07 -9.93
CA GLU A 31 19.36 4.70 -11.04
C GLU A 31 18.01 5.30 -10.61
N ALA A 32 17.52 4.93 -9.42
CA ALA A 32 16.31 5.45 -8.81
C ALA A 32 16.50 5.71 -7.31
N ASP A 33 15.80 6.71 -6.79
CA ASP A 33 15.78 6.96 -5.35
C ASP A 33 14.90 5.94 -4.61
N ALA A 34 15.00 5.93 -3.28
CA ALA A 34 14.17 5.09 -2.43
C ALA A 34 12.67 5.45 -2.54
N THR A 35 12.33 6.68 -2.96
CA THR A 35 10.93 7.10 -3.08
C THR A 35 10.23 6.37 -4.23
N ALA A 36 10.93 6.06 -5.33
CA ALA A 36 10.39 5.23 -6.40
C ALA A 36 9.97 3.84 -5.89
N VAL A 37 10.77 3.23 -5.01
CA VAL A 37 10.44 1.95 -4.36
C VAL A 37 9.23 2.11 -3.45
N LEU A 38 9.23 3.13 -2.58
CA LEU A 38 8.13 3.40 -1.65
C LEU A 38 6.81 3.68 -2.37
N THR A 39 6.84 4.40 -3.50
CA THR A 39 5.66 4.65 -4.34
C THR A 39 5.11 3.35 -4.91
N ALA A 40 5.97 2.47 -5.45
CA ALA A 40 5.53 1.18 -5.97
C ALA A 40 4.94 0.29 -4.85
N LEU A 41 5.57 0.26 -3.67
CA LEU A 41 5.07 -0.48 -2.51
C LEU A 41 3.72 0.03 -1.99
N GLY A 42 3.39 1.30 -2.22
CA GLY A 42 2.14 1.92 -1.75
C GLY A 42 0.86 1.28 -2.30
N THR A 43 0.94 0.57 -3.43
CA THR A 43 -0.21 -0.09 -4.07
C THR A 43 -0.01 -1.59 -4.30
N ALA A 44 1.22 -2.07 -4.19
CA ALA A 44 1.55 -3.45 -4.51
C ALA A 44 1.06 -4.45 -3.46
N ARG A 45 0.80 -5.67 -3.92
CA ARG A 45 0.66 -6.86 -3.08
C ARG A 45 2.05 -7.30 -2.60
N LEU A 46 2.15 -7.58 -1.31
CA LEU A 46 3.26 -8.27 -0.66
C LEU A 46 2.79 -9.61 -0.08
N LEU A 47 3.75 -10.48 0.21
CA LEU A 47 3.56 -11.76 0.87
C LEU A 47 4.21 -11.71 2.25
N VAL A 48 3.41 -11.86 3.30
CA VAL A 48 3.90 -12.01 4.68
C VAL A 48 4.04 -13.51 4.97
N PRO A 49 5.18 -13.98 5.50
CA PRO A 49 5.38 -15.39 5.78
C PRO A 49 4.65 -15.84 7.05
N VAL A 50 3.91 -16.94 6.99
CA VAL A 50 3.57 -17.71 8.19
C VAL A 50 4.22 -19.09 8.16
N VAL A 51 4.69 -19.54 9.32
CA VAL A 51 5.36 -20.84 9.49
C VAL A 51 4.66 -21.62 10.59
N ALA A 52 4.55 -22.93 10.42
CA ALA A 52 4.10 -23.81 11.48
C ALA A 52 5.24 -23.99 12.49
N ILE A 53 4.98 -23.70 13.76
CA ILE A 53 5.86 -24.02 14.88
C ILE A 53 5.25 -25.21 15.61
N LEU A 54 6.08 -26.22 15.85
CA LEU A 54 5.73 -27.34 16.70
C LEU A 54 6.03 -26.95 18.14
N THR A 55 5.01 -26.73 18.96
CA THR A 55 5.19 -26.55 20.41
C THR A 55 5.50 -27.91 21.03
N SER A 56 6.61 -28.01 21.76
CA SER A 56 6.99 -29.24 22.46
C SER A 56 6.08 -29.44 23.67
N ALA A 57 5.38 -30.58 23.73
CA ALA A 57 4.58 -30.98 24.88
C ALA A 57 5.43 -31.09 26.16
N GLU A 58 4.97 -30.52 27.27
CA GLU A 58 5.45 -30.91 28.59
C GLU A 58 5.03 -32.36 28.89
N VAL A 59 5.96 -33.16 29.42
CA VAL A 59 5.68 -34.55 29.79
C VAL A 59 4.92 -34.56 31.12
N GLY A 60 3.59 -34.73 31.04
CA GLY A 60 2.79 -35.02 32.23
C GLY A 60 3.21 -36.36 32.89
N PRO A 61 3.09 -36.53 34.22
CA PRO A 61 3.60 -37.70 34.96
C PRO A 61 2.98 -39.08 34.63
N GLY A 62 2.18 -39.20 33.57
CA GLY A 62 1.36 -40.38 33.25
C GLY A 62 1.56 -41.03 31.89
N GLY A 63 2.54 -40.59 31.07
CA GLY A 63 2.88 -41.26 29.81
C GLY A 63 1.81 -41.23 28.71
N LEU A 64 0.76 -40.40 28.85
CA LEU A 64 -0.23 -40.19 27.80
C LEU A 64 0.35 -39.26 26.72
N LYS A 65 0.49 -39.80 25.51
CA LYS A 65 0.94 -39.07 24.32
C LYS A 65 -0.13 -38.05 23.93
N GLN A 66 0.05 -36.80 24.30
CA GLN A 66 -0.85 -35.72 23.93
C GLN A 66 -0.57 -35.25 22.50
N GLU A 67 -1.63 -34.86 21.80
CA GLU A 67 -1.62 -34.53 20.38
C GLU A 67 -0.70 -33.35 20.06
N LYS A 68 -0.02 -33.42 18.91
CA LYS A 68 0.88 -32.37 18.42
C LYS A 68 0.05 -31.22 17.87
N GLU A 69 -0.21 -30.22 18.70
CA GLU A 69 -0.78 -28.96 18.22
C GLU A 69 0.29 -28.19 17.42
N SER A 70 -0.07 -27.73 16.22
CA SER A 70 0.79 -26.90 15.38
C SER A 70 0.27 -25.48 15.42
N GLU A 71 1.08 -24.54 15.92
CA GLU A 71 0.73 -23.12 15.97
C GLU A 71 1.31 -22.40 14.73
N MET A 72 0.52 -21.53 14.11
CA MET A 72 1.01 -20.71 13.00
C MET A 72 1.58 -19.40 13.55
N ALA A 73 2.86 -19.14 13.28
CA ALA A 73 3.54 -17.94 13.72
C ALA A 73 3.97 -17.06 12.54
N LEU A 74 4.04 -15.75 12.78
CA LEU A 74 4.60 -14.73 11.89
C LEU A 74 6.04 -14.44 12.31
N PRO A 75 7.06 -14.94 11.58
CA PRO A 75 8.44 -14.71 11.96
C PRO A 75 8.84 -13.23 11.82
N LYS A 76 9.63 -12.76 12.79
CA LYS A 76 10.26 -11.44 12.78
C LYS A 76 11.77 -11.58 12.74
N LEU A 77 12.44 -10.57 12.17
CA LEU A 77 13.88 -10.41 12.32
C LEU A 77 14.17 -9.61 13.59
N ILE A 78 15.28 -9.92 14.25
CA ILE A 78 15.83 -9.10 15.33
C ILE A 78 17.10 -8.45 14.81
N GLY A 79 17.12 -7.12 14.77
CA GLY A 79 18.30 -6.34 14.43
C GLY A 79 19.42 -6.51 15.46
N GLN A 80 20.64 -6.13 15.09
CA GLN A 80 21.77 -6.11 16.04
C GLN A 80 21.56 -5.11 17.20
N ASP A 81 20.66 -4.16 17.00
CA ASP A 81 20.19 -3.21 18.00
C ASP A 81 19.04 -3.76 18.88
N GLY A 82 18.67 -5.03 18.70
CA GLY A 82 17.62 -5.72 19.44
C GLY A 82 16.19 -5.37 19.02
N ARG A 83 16.01 -4.49 18.02
CA ARG A 83 14.67 -4.10 17.56
C ARG A 83 14.12 -5.13 16.58
N GLU A 84 12.81 -5.35 16.64
CA GLU A 84 12.12 -6.28 15.76
C GLU A 84 11.81 -5.65 14.39
N ALA A 85 11.83 -6.47 13.34
CA ALA A 85 11.35 -6.09 12.01
C ALA A 85 10.44 -7.17 11.41
N VAL A 86 9.36 -6.73 10.78
CA VAL A 86 8.43 -7.60 10.05
C VAL A 86 9.04 -8.00 8.71
N LEU A 87 8.87 -9.26 8.33
CA LEU A 87 9.26 -9.75 7.01
C LEU A 87 8.11 -9.60 6.00
N ALA A 88 8.44 -9.15 4.80
CA ALA A 88 7.56 -9.21 3.66
C ALA A 88 8.33 -9.52 2.38
N PHE A 89 7.66 -10.13 1.41
CA PHE A 89 8.25 -10.58 0.17
C PHE A 89 7.45 -10.07 -1.02
N THR A 90 8.14 -9.72 -2.10
CA THR A 90 7.48 -9.24 -3.32
C THR A 90 6.81 -10.40 -4.07
N GLY A 91 7.41 -11.59 -4.03
CA GLY A 91 6.88 -12.79 -4.68
C GLY A 91 7.30 -14.11 -4.01
N VAL A 92 6.67 -15.20 -4.45
CA VAL A 92 6.85 -16.55 -3.89
C VAL A 92 8.29 -17.05 -4.06
N GLU A 93 8.99 -16.65 -5.12
CA GLU A 93 10.40 -17.02 -5.33
C GLU A 93 11.30 -16.48 -4.21
N ALA A 94 11.17 -15.19 -3.87
CA ALA A 94 11.93 -14.56 -2.79
C ALA A 94 11.58 -15.16 -1.42
N LEU A 95 10.29 -15.41 -1.17
CA LEU A 95 9.81 -16.10 0.03
C LEU A 95 10.41 -17.50 0.17
N THR A 96 10.37 -18.29 -0.90
CA THR A 96 10.87 -19.68 -0.92
C THR A 96 12.39 -19.73 -0.73
N ARG A 97 13.11 -18.76 -1.31
CA ARG A 97 14.56 -18.61 -1.12
C ARG A 97 14.91 -18.34 0.35
N TRP A 98 14.09 -17.56 1.05
CA TRP A 98 14.24 -17.35 2.49
C TRP A 98 13.89 -18.61 3.29
N ARG A 99 12.72 -19.21 3.02
CA ARG A 99 12.25 -20.39 3.75
C ARG A 99 11.20 -21.18 2.96
N ALA A 100 11.53 -22.42 2.60
CA ALA A 100 10.72 -23.25 1.71
C ALA A 100 9.39 -23.75 2.31
N ASP A 101 9.28 -23.87 3.64
CA ASP A 101 8.05 -24.27 4.34
C ASP A 101 7.14 -23.09 4.73
N ALA A 102 7.55 -21.85 4.41
CA ALA A 102 6.74 -20.67 4.68
C ALA A 102 5.52 -20.60 3.76
N ARG A 103 4.36 -20.32 4.34
CA ARG A 103 3.11 -20.13 3.59
C ARG A 103 2.86 -18.63 3.40
N PRO A 104 2.53 -18.19 2.17
CA PRO A 104 2.29 -16.78 1.91
C PRO A 104 0.91 -16.34 2.40
N ILE A 105 0.85 -15.23 3.13
CA ILE A 105 -0.36 -14.44 3.35
C ILE A 105 -0.24 -13.15 2.53
N GLN A 106 -1.25 -12.86 1.71
CA GLN A 106 -1.26 -11.65 0.90
C GLN A 106 -1.69 -10.44 1.72
N ALA A 107 -0.99 -9.32 1.56
CA ALA A 107 -1.35 -8.02 2.12
C ALA A 107 -0.83 -6.90 1.21
N THR A 108 -1.44 -5.72 1.22
CA THR A 108 -0.87 -4.55 0.56
C THR A 108 0.35 -4.01 1.33
N GLY A 109 1.25 -3.29 0.66
CA GLY A 109 2.34 -2.59 1.35
C GLY A 109 1.88 -1.72 2.53
N PRO A 110 0.83 -0.88 2.38
CA PRO A 110 0.22 -0.16 3.49
C PRO A 110 -0.28 -1.04 4.64
N GLN A 111 -0.91 -2.19 4.34
CA GLN A 111 -1.38 -3.13 5.37
C GLN A 111 -0.22 -3.70 6.18
N VAL A 112 0.85 -4.13 5.50
CA VAL A 112 2.05 -4.67 6.18
C VAL A 112 2.69 -3.60 7.06
N CYS A 113 2.86 -2.39 6.55
CA CYS A 113 3.41 -1.27 7.31
C CYS A 113 2.54 -0.91 8.52
N HIS A 114 1.21 -0.94 8.35
CA HIS A 114 0.28 -0.69 9.43
C HIS A 114 0.40 -1.74 10.54
N ALA A 115 0.43 -3.03 10.19
CA ALA A 115 0.63 -4.11 11.15
C ALA A 115 1.96 -3.98 11.89
N ALA A 116 3.05 -3.69 11.18
CA ALA A 116 4.37 -3.46 11.78
C ALA A 116 4.34 -2.33 12.83
N VAL A 117 3.66 -1.21 12.53
CA VAL A 117 3.48 -0.11 13.50
C VAL A 117 2.63 -0.55 14.70
N GLN A 118 1.54 -1.29 14.50
CA GLN A 118 0.70 -1.78 15.62
C GLN A 118 1.48 -2.73 16.54
N GLU A 119 2.38 -3.53 15.99
CA GLU A 119 3.23 -4.45 16.73
C GLU A 119 4.51 -3.82 17.29
N SER A 120 4.67 -2.50 17.18
CA SER A 120 5.88 -1.77 17.58
C SER A 120 7.18 -2.29 16.92
N ALA A 121 7.07 -2.89 15.74
CA ALA A 121 8.23 -3.26 14.94
C ALA A 121 8.90 -2.00 14.38
N ALA A 122 10.23 -1.98 14.39
CA ALA A 122 11.02 -0.84 13.94
C ALA A 122 11.03 -0.68 12.42
N ALA A 123 10.86 -1.78 11.70
CA ALA A 123 10.96 -1.81 10.24
C ALA A 123 10.11 -2.92 9.61
N VAL A 124 9.88 -2.78 8.31
CA VAL A 124 9.52 -3.88 7.41
C VAL A 124 10.72 -4.15 6.50
N VAL A 125 11.17 -5.41 6.45
CA VAL A 125 12.26 -5.86 5.59
C VAL A 125 11.66 -6.63 4.42
N ILE A 126 11.90 -6.11 3.21
CA ILE A 126 11.46 -6.65 1.93
C ILE A 126 12.55 -7.57 1.37
N ASP A 127 12.16 -8.77 0.92
CA ASP A 127 13.01 -9.72 0.20
C ASP A 127 14.38 -9.92 0.87
N VAL A 128 14.40 -10.26 2.16
CA VAL A 128 15.63 -10.42 2.95
C VAL A 128 16.63 -11.41 2.33
N ALA A 129 16.15 -12.40 1.57
CA ALA A 129 16.96 -13.39 0.86
C ALA A 129 17.28 -13.00 -0.60
N GLY A 130 16.87 -11.82 -1.05
CA GLY A 130 17.06 -11.32 -2.41
C GLY A 130 15.88 -11.64 -3.36
N PRO A 131 15.91 -11.06 -4.59
CA PRO A 131 17.13 -10.62 -5.28
C PRO A 131 17.67 -9.25 -4.83
N VAL A 132 16.81 -8.35 -4.34
CA VAL A 132 17.21 -7.04 -3.82
C VAL A 132 16.54 -6.81 -2.46
N PRO A 133 17.26 -6.91 -1.33
CA PRO A 133 16.69 -6.59 -0.04
C PRO A 133 16.46 -5.09 0.09
N PHE A 134 15.37 -4.69 0.74
CA PHE A 134 15.02 -3.29 0.98
C PHE A 134 14.36 -3.11 2.34
N VAL A 135 14.60 -1.99 3.02
CA VAL A 135 14.10 -1.73 4.37
C VAL A 135 13.23 -0.49 4.38
N VAL A 136 12.03 -0.63 4.94
CA VAL A 136 11.11 0.47 5.22
C VAL A 136 11.08 0.70 6.73
N GLU A 137 11.67 1.81 7.19
CA GLU A 137 11.72 2.18 8.61
C GLU A 137 11.42 3.67 8.80
N GLY A 138 11.26 4.12 10.05
CA GLY A 138 11.12 5.54 10.39
C GLY A 138 9.93 6.22 9.70
N THR A 139 10.15 7.42 9.14
CA THR A 139 9.08 8.21 8.50
C THR A 139 8.39 7.49 7.33
N PRO A 140 9.11 6.86 6.38
CA PRO A 140 8.50 6.04 5.34
C PRO A 140 7.54 4.97 5.84
N LEU A 141 7.91 4.25 6.90
CA LEU A 141 7.06 3.21 7.52
C LEU A 141 5.73 3.79 8.01
N HIS A 142 5.79 4.89 8.75
CA HIS A 142 4.60 5.57 9.29
C HIS A 142 3.74 6.22 8.21
N ALA A 143 4.35 6.67 7.11
CA ALA A 143 3.67 7.24 5.96
C ALA A 143 2.90 6.15 5.19
N LEU A 144 3.53 5.02 4.87
CA LEU A 144 2.84 3.90 4.21
C LEU A 144 1.75 3.30 5.10
N ALA A 145 2.00 3.15 6.40
CA ALA A 145 1.00 2.73 7.37
C ALA A 145 -0.24 3.64 7.42
N ALA A 146 -0.10 4.92 7.01
CA ALA A 146 -1.21 5.89 6.95
C ALA A 146 -2.21 5.64 5.84
N LEU A 147 -1.74 5.00 4.77
CA LEU A 147 -2.57 4.72 3.61
C LEU A 147 -3.54 3.55 3.89
N HIS A 148 -3.32 2.82 4.99
CA HIS A 148 -4.21 1.74 5.40
C HIS A 148 -5.22 2.20 6.47
N GLY A 149 -6.49 1.90 6.22
CA GLY A 149 -7.59 2.14 7.14
C GLY A 149 -8.75 2.87 6.47
N PRO A 150 -9.85 3.07 7.21
CA PRO A 150 -10.98 3.82 6.70
C PRO A 150 -10.62 5.32 6.59
N PRO A 151 -11.23 6.07 5.66
CA PRO A 151 -10.83 7.43 5.32
C PRO A 151 -10.86 8.41 6.51
N GLU A 152 -11.68 8.15 7.52
CA GLU A 152 -11.78 8.93 8.75
C GLU A 152 -10.46 8.92 9.53
N ARG A 153 -9.75 7.78 9.59
CA ARG A 153 -8.44 7.69 10.25
C ARG A 153 -7.39 8.54 9.55
N LEU A 154 -7.42 8.60 8.22
CA LEU A 154 -6.53 9.47 7.46
C LEU A 154 -6.85 10.94 7.74
N ALA A 155 -8.13 11.30 7.79
CA ALA A 155 -8.57 12.66 8.10
C ALA A 155 -8.12 13.11 9.50
N GLU A 156 -8.26 12.27 10.53
CA GLU A 156 -7.77 12.54 11.89
C GLU A 156 -6.25 12.79 11.92
N ARG A 157 -5.48 11.96 11.21
CA ARG A 157 -4.03 12.11 11.12
C ARG A 157 -3.62 13.41 10.40
N LEU A 158 -4.30 13.74 9.31
CA LEU A 158 -4.07 14.97 8.57
C LEU A 158 -4.40 16.20 9.43
N ALA A 159 -5.51 16.16 10.18
CA ALA A 159 -5.88 17.22 11.11
C ALA A 159 -4.83 17.38 12.22
N ALA A 160 -4.38 16.28 12.83
CA ALA A 160 -3.33 16.30 13.86
C ALA A 160 -1.98 16.82 13.33
N ALA A 161 -1.68 16.56 12.07
CA ALA A 161 -0.48 17.08 11.40
C ALA A 161 -0.59 18.56 10.97
N GLY A 162 -1.76 19.19 11.18
CA GLY A 162 -2.01 20.56 10.73
C GLY A 162 -2.08 20.68 9.19
N ALA A 163 -2.44 19.61 8.49
CA ALA A 163 -2.57 19.62 7.04
C ALA A 163 -3.71 20.56 6.61
N THR A 164 -3.47 21.38 5.60
CA THR A 164 -4.46 22.31 5.05
C THR A 164 -4.89 21.86 3.66
N VAL A 165 -6.20 21.95 3.39
CA VAL A 165 -6.78 21.69 2.06
C VAL A 165 -7.44 22.97 1.58
N ALA A 166 -6.90 23.55 0.50
CA ALA A 166 -7.48 24.73 -0.12
C ALA A 166 -8.87 24.42 -0.70
N ARG A 167 -9.82 25.34 -0.55
CA ARG A 167 -11.14 25.25 -1.17
C ARG A 167 -11.22 26.22 -2.34
N PHE A 168 -11.55 25.70 -3.52
CA PHE A 168 -11.96 26.56 -4.63
C PHE A 168 -13.36 27.10 -4.36
N GLN A 169 -13.51 28.42 -4.34
CA GLN A 169 -14.81 29.08 -4.39
C GLN A 169 -15.16 29.34 -5.86
N PRO A 170 -16.35 28.94 -6.34
CA PRO A 170 -16.80 29.36 -7.66
C PRO A 170 -16.89 30.90 -7.70
N VAL A 171 -16.42 31.50 -8.79
CA VAL A 171 -16.65 32.94 -9.03
C VAL A 171 -18.17 33.14 -9.12
N PRO A 172 -18.76 34.06 -8.32
CA PRO A 172 -20.17 34.38 -8.45
C PRO A 172 -20.48 34.71 -9.90
N ALA A 173 -21.46 34.03 -10.49
CA ALA A 173 -21.95 34.42 -11.81
C ALA A 173 -22.39 35.88 -11.73
N GLU A 174 -21.78 36.75 -12.53
CA GLU A 174 -22.28 38.12 -12.66
C GLU A 174 -23.76 38.05 -13.04
N PRO A 175 -24.64 38.83 -12.37
CA PRO A 175 -26.04 38.85 -12.73
C PRO A 175 -26.14 39.23 -14.21
N ALA A 176 -26.76 38.36 -15.01
CA ALA A 176 -26.99 38.63 -16.42
C ALA A 176 -27.65 40.00 -16.56
N GLU A 177 -27.02 40.90 -17.32
CA GLU A 177 -27.62 42.20 -17.63
C GLU A 177 -29.05 41.97 -18.12
N PRO A 178 -30.05 42.70 -17.57
CA PRO A 178 -31.42 42.54 -18.00
C PRO A 178 -31.50 42.82 -19.50
N ALA A 179 -31.98 41.82 -20.25
CA ALA A 179 -32.17 41.93 -21.69
C ALA A 179 -32.97 43.21 -22.00
N ALA A 180 -32.36 44.10 -22.79
CA ALA A 180 -32.98 45.35 -23.20
C ALA A 180 -34.36 45.05 -23.82
N PRO A 181 -35.40 45.83 -23.49
CA PRO A 181 -36.76 45.56 -23.95
C PRO A 181 -36.79 45.54 -25.49
N SER A 182 -37.21 44.40 -26.04
CA SER A 182 -37.42 44.21 -27.48
C SER A 182 -38.59 45.07 -27.94
N GLY A 183 -38.33 46.33 -28.27
CA GLY A 183 -39.38 47.24 -28.68
C GLY A 183 -38.85 48.56 -29.23
N LEU A 184 -38.39 48.56 -30.48
CA LEU A 184 -38.59 49.70 -31.38
C LEU A 184 -38.47 49.24 -32.83
N ARG A 185 -39.65 49.19 -33.47
CA ARG A 185 -39.87 49.08 -34.91
C ARG A 185 -38.96 50.07 -35.65
N ARG A 186 -38.06 49.61 -36.51
CA ARG A 186 -37.55 50.43 -37.62
C ARG A 186 -38.26 49.97 -38.89
N LEU A 187 -39.26 50.75 -39.28
CA LEU A 187 -39.88 50.68 -40.60
C LEU A 187 -38.78 50.98 -41.63
N TRP A 188 -38.56 50.01 -42.53
CA TRP A 188 -37.68 50.16 -43.68
C TRP A 188 -38.43 50.91 -44.79
N PRO A 189 -37.96 52.07 -45.29
CA PRO A 189 -38.58 52.69 -46.45
C PRO A 189 -38.14 51.97 -47.73
N PHE A 190 -39.13 51.64 -48.56
CA PHE A 190 -39.01 51.09 -49.90
C PHE A 190 -38.09 51.93 -50.80
N ARG A 191 -37.32 51.24 -51.67
CA ARG A 191 -36.65 51.81 -52.85
C ARG A 191 -37.68 52.25 -53.90
N ARG A 192 -37.39 53.34 -54.63
CA ARG A 192 -37.67 53.42 -56.07
C ARG A 192 -36.49 54.07 -56.82
N ALA A 193 -36.41 53.67 -58.08
CA ALA A 193 -35.28 53.70 -58.99
C ALA A 193 -34.91 55.08 -59.56
N SER A 194 -33.71 55.13 -60.14
CA SER A 194 -33.11 56.24 -60.86
C SER A 194 -33.47 56.28 -62.35
N ARG A 195 -33.54 57.51 -62.88
CA ARG A 195 -33.66 58.00 -64.27
C ARG A 195 -35.04 58.05 -64.89
#